data_AF-A0A811QJM5-F1
#
_entry.id   AF-A0A811QJM5-F1
#
_cell.length_a   1.000
_cell.length_b   1.000
_cell.length_c   1.000
_cell.angle_alpha   90.00
_cell.angle_beta   90.00
_cell.angle_gamma   90.00
#
_symmetry.space_group_name_H-M   'P 1'
#
loop_
_entity.id
_entity.type
_entity.pdbx_description
1 polymer ?
#
loop_
_entity_poly.entity_id
_entity_poly.type
_entity_poly.pdbx_seq_one_letter_code
_entity_poly.pdbx_strand_id
1 'polypeptide(L)'
;MNSAFSEDILADKLAKLNNTQQCIETLSHWCIYHRKNAEQIVQTWDKQFHSSSKEQKVPFLHLANDILQNSKRNGTEFVEEFWKVLPGALKNVSENGDDRGKKVASRLRLGIGGTAERIVSALHTVLSEQADEDADLEKCKTSMRHVGKMEKDVDSACSKAEDPRREVLCTELKDEEANMKKCIEKLKVVETNRAAVVSELKEALQEQESELEKVRTQLQLAEAMVHEASNMQRRLKNEPTIPLPKSASSVEPRKVLSNGQVKEQQKTAAAILMDKIAASSNSQQILQSALSKFAAEEAKNSSETRSDKRQKTDQLSQVPSVINAAAFVPMPQVVATTAQQQPQAILVQQAPMQSQAPASQPQYNIYQASPSSLSLSLEV
;
A
#
# COMPACT_ATOMS: atom_id res chain seq x y z
N MET A 1 29.06 16.16 13.45
CA MET A 1 28.77 16.63 14.82
C MET A 1 27.37 16.16 15.16
N ASN A 2 27.15 15.55 16.33
CA ASN A 2 25.81 15.18 16.77
C ASN A 2 25.16 16.43 17.37
N SER A 3 24.38 17.15 16.57
CA SER A 3 23.53 18.24 17.09
C SER A 3 22.49 17.63 18.03
N ALA A 4 22.25 18.23 19.18
CA ALA A 4 21.15 17.83 20.06
C ALA A 4 19.82 18.31 19.47
N PHE A 5 18.74 17.55 19.67
CA PHE A 5 17.41 18.03 19.36
C PHE A 5 17.00 19.14 20.35
N SER A 6 16.28 20.15 19.84
CA SER A 6 15.66 21.22 20.62
C SER A 6 14.45 21.74 19.85
N GLU A 7 13.34 21.97 20.56
CA GLU A 7 12.11 22.51 20.00
C GLU A 7 12.30 23.95 19.50
N ASP A 8 13.11 24.76 20.20
CA ASP A 8 13.46 26.12 19.76
C ASP A 8 14.20 26.10 18.41
N ILE A 9 15.15 25.18 18.25
CA ILE A 9 15.90 24.99 16.99
C ILE A 9 14.95 24.57 15.85
N LEU A 10 13.94 23.75 16.14
CA LEU A 10 12.92 23.39 15.15
C LEU A 10 11.97 24.55 14.84
N ALA A 11 11.49 25.28 15.86
CA ALA A 11 10.65 26.47 15.69
C ALA A 11 11.36 27.53 14.82
N ASP A 12 12.64 27.77 15.07
CA ASP A 12 13.47 28.74 14.35
C ASP A 12 13.77 28.30 12.90
N LYS A 13 13.78 26.98 12.63
CA LYS A 13 13.81 26.41 11.26
C LYS A 13 12.46 26.52 10.55
N LEU A 14 11.35 26.25 11.25
CA LEU A 14 9.98 26.34 10.72
C LEU A 14 9.59 27.79 10.39
N ALA A 15 10.00 28.76 11.20
CA ALA A 15 9.81 30.20 10.93
C ALA A 15 10.57 30.69 9.68
N LYS A 16 11.57 29.93 9.21
CA LYS A 16 12.38 30.22 8.01
C LYS A 16 12.02 29.29 6.83
N LEU A 17 11.03 28.43 7.01
CA LEU A 17 10.56 27.50 5.98
C LEU A 17 9.94 28.27 4.80
N ASN A 18 10.09 27.70 3.62
CA ASN A 18 9.64 28.28 2.35
C ASN A 18 9.43 27.17 1.31
N ASN A 19 8.82 27.51 0.17
CA ASN A 19 8.46 26.56 -0.89
C ASN A 19 9.64 26.04 -1.75
N THR A 20 10.90 26.29 -1.39
CA THR A 20 12.04 25.73 -2.15
C THR A 20 12.29 24.28 -1.73
N GLN A 21 12.44 23.40 -2.74
CA GLN A 21 12.70 21.97 -2.54
C GLN A 21 13.88 21.72 -1.59
N GLN A 22 14.99 22.44 -1.77
CA GLN A 22 16.18 22.33 -0.92
C GLN A 22 15.89 22.67 0.56
N CYS A 23 15.04 23.66 0.85
CA CYS A 23 14.69 24.02 2.22
C CYS A 23 13.84 22.93 2.88
N ILE A 24 12.84 22.42 2.15
CA ILE A 24 11.95 21.33 2.57
C ILE A 24 12.76 20.05 2.83
N GLU A 25 13.59 19.62 1.87
CA GLU A 25 14.43 18.43 1.99
C GLU A 25 15.46 18.56 3.13
N THR A 26 16.11 19.72 3.29
CA THR A 26 17.11 19.91 4.35
C THR A 26 16.48 19.82 5.74
N LEU A 27 15.27 20.38 5.92
CA LEU A 27 14.55 20.27 7.19
C LEU A 27 13.96 18.87 7.40
N SER A 28 13.44 18.25 6.36
CA SER A 28 12.94 16.87 6.40
C SER A 28 14.00 15.87 6.83
N HIS A 29 15.19 15.90 6.21
CA HIS A 29 16.34 15.07 6.61
C HIS A 29 16.76 15.30 8.07
N TRP A 30 16.72 16.56 8.55
CA TRP A 30 17.01 16.87 9.95
C TRP A 30 15.96 16.28 10.91
N CYS A 31 14.67 16.40 10.58
CA CYS A 31 13.59 15.76 11.36
C CYS A 31 13.72 14.23 11.36
N ILE A 32 13.99 13.60 10.21
CA ILE A 32 14.15 12.14 10.09
C ILE A 32 15.38 11.63 10.87
N TYR A 33 16.48 12.38 10.88
CA TYR A 33 17.65 12.09 11.72
C TYR A 33 17.28 12.11 13.22
N HIS A 34 16.38 13.01 13.61
CA HIS A 34 15.84 13.13 14.98
C HIS A 34 14.55 12.31 15.23
N ARG A 35 14.29 11.20 14.50
CA ARG A 35 13.03 10.42 14.64
C ARG A 35 12.66 9.97 16.06
N LYS A 36 13.62 9.83 16.97
CA LYS A 36 13.36 9.53 18.39
C LYS A 36 12.53 10.61 19.10
N ASN A 37 12.46 11.80 18.51
CA ASN A 37 11.70 12.96 18.96
C ASN A 37 10.50 13.25 18.02
N ALA A 38 10.01 12.27 17.25
CA ALA A 38 8.93 12.45 16.28
C ALA A 38 7.69 13.13 16.89
N GLU A 39 7.31 12.76 18.12
CA GLU A 39 6.24 13.40 18.88
C GLU A 39 6.49 14.91 19.07
N GLN A 40 7.63 15.31 19.65
CA GLN A 40 7.95 16.72 19.86
C GLN A 40 8.08 17.48 18.53
N ILE A 41 8.59 16.84 17.47
CA ILE A 41 8.70 17.41 16.13
C ILE A 41 7.30 17.71 15.56
N VAL A 42 6.37 16.77 15.65
CA VAL A 42 5.01 16.92 15.12
C VAL A 42 4.18 17.91 15.96
N GLN A 43 4.31 17.89 17.28
CA GLN A 43 3.66 18.87 18.17
C GLN A 43 4.18 20.30 17.91
N THR A 44 5.48 20.47 17.70
CA THR A 44 6.08 21.77 17.33
C THR A 44 5.62 22.22 15.94
N TRP A 45 5.57 21.29 14.97
CA TRP A 45 5.06 21.56 13.62
C TRP A 45 3.61 22.03 13.67
N ASP A 46 2.73 21.36 14.43
CA ASP A 46 1.30 21.67 14.48
C ASP A 46 1.02 23.02 15.17
N LYS A 47 1.70 23.28 16.29
CA LYS A 47 1.66 24.58 16.97
C LYS A 47 2.10 25.71 16.05
N GLN A 48 3.18 25.53 15.29
CA GLN A 48 3.67 26.54 14.36
C GLN A 48 2.79 26.67 13.11
N PHE A 49 2.20 25.57 12.62
CA PHE A 49 1.26 25.56 11.50
C PHE A 49 0.02 26.38 11.82
N HIS A 50 -0.60 26.15 12.97
CA HIS A 50 -1.78 26.90 13.42
C HIS A 50 -1.46 28.37 13.71
N SER A 51 -0.24 28.68 14.14
CA SER A 51 0.24 30.05 14.36
C SER A 51 0.65 30.80 13.07
N SER A 52 0.79 30.10 11.94
CA SER A 52 1.31 30.66 10.69
C SER A 52 0.24 31.28 9.79
N SER A 53 0.66 32.23 8.95
CA SER A 53 -0.18 32.84 7.92
C SER A 53 -0.60 31.81 6.84
N LYS A 54 -1.62 32.14 6.04
CA LYS A 54 -2.20 31.22 5.05
C LYS A 54 -1.17 30.79 3.99
N GLU A 55 -0.29 31.70 3.63
CA GLU A 55 0.76 31.54 2.62
C GLU A 55 1.86 30.58 3.10
N GLN A 56 2.14 30.59 4.41
CA GLN A 56 3.13 29.72 5.06
C GLN A 56 2.63 28.30 5.31
N LYS A 57 1.31 28.06 5.31
CA LYS A 57 0.76 26.70 5.48
C LYS A 57 1.13 25.75 4.34
N VAL A 58 1.36 26.25 3.12
CA VAL A 58 1.75 25.43 1.96
C VAL A 58 3.15 24.81 2.14
N PRO A 59 4.22 25.56 2.48
CA PRO A 59 5.51 24.99 2.87
C PRO A 59 5.43 23.92 3.97
N PHE A 60 4.61 24.14 5.00
CA PHE A 60 4.45 23.17 6.10
C PHE A 60 3.81 21.85 5.64
N LEU A 61 2.80 21.89 4.76
CA LEU A 61 2.22 20.67 4.18
C LEU A 61 3.23 19.95 3.27
N HIS A 62 4.06 20.67 2.52
CA HIS A 62 5.15 20.06 1.75
C HIS A 62 6.20 19.37 2.64
N LEU A 63 6.56 19.98 3.78
CA LEU A 63 7.44 19.36 4.78
C LEU A 63 6.83 18.11 5.41
N ALA A 64 5.57 18.15 5.84
CA ALA A 64 4.88 16.99 6.40
C ALA A 64 4.79 15.84 5.38
N ASN A 65 4.50 16.16 4.11
CA ASN A 65 4.53 15.20 3.01
C ASN A 65 5.91 14.55 2.84
N ASP A 66 6.97 15.34 2.76
CA ASP A 66 8.32 14.82 2.51
C ASP A 66 8.80 13.93 3.67
N ILE A 67 8.59 14.36 4.92
CA ILE A 67 8.90 13.56 6.10
C ILE A 67 8.14 12.23 6.03
N LEU A 68 6.84 12.24 5.73
CA LEU A 68 6.00 11.03 5.69
C LEU A 68 6.27 10.10 4.49
N GLN A 69 6.87 10.60 3.41
CA GLN A 69 7.32 9.74 2.32
C GLN A 69 8.69 9.12 2.64
N ASN A 70 9.62 9.91 3.19
CA ASN A 70 11.00 9.49 3.42
C ASN A 70 11.22 8.73 4.75
N SER A 71 10.40 8.96 5.79
CA SER A 71 10.53 8.27 7.09
C SER A 71 10.14 6.79 7.05
N LYS A 72 9.20 6.41 6.16
CA LYS A 72 8.61 5.05 6.08
C LYS A 72 9.61 3.91 5.91
N ARG A 73 10.83 4.20 5.44
CA ARG A 73 11.93 3.22 5.31
C ARG A 73 12.63 2.92 6.64
N ASN A 74 12.49 3.80 7.63
CA ASN A 74 13.22 3.77 8.90
C ASN A 74 12.31 3.41 10.09
N GLY A 75 11.01 3.69 9.99
CA GLY A 75 9.99 3.35 10.98
C GLY A 75 8.66 4.08 10.73
N THR A 76 7.68 3.82 11.60
CA THR A 76 6.31 4.35 11.52
C THR A 76 6.05 5.54 12.44
N GLU A 77 7.02 5.96 13.27
CA GLU A 77 6.78 6.93 14.35
C GLU A 77 6.21 8.26 13.84
N PHE A 78 6.75 8.79 12.74
CA PHE A 78 6.20 10.00 12.11
C PHE A 78 4.80 9.80 11.53
N VAL A 79 4.47 8.60 11.05
CA VAL A 79 3.13 8.30 10.50
C VAL A 79 2.10 8.30 11.64
N GLU A 80 2.42 7.65 12.75
CA GLU A 80 1.57 7.55 13.94
C GLU A 80 1.32 8.92 14.59
N GLU A 81 2.34 9.79 14.65
CA GLU A 81 2.21 11.13 15.20
C GLU A 81 1.49 12.10 14.25
N PHE A 82 1.89 12.19 12.98
CA PHE A 82 1.23 13.11 12.03
C PHE A 82 -0.24 12.77 11.80
N TRP A 83 -0.65 11.50 11.91
CA TRP A 83 -2.06 11.09 11.79
C TRP A 83 -2.97 11.76 12.81
N LYS A 84 -2.44 12.16 13.98
CA LYS A 84 -3.20 12.83 15.05
C LYS A 84 -3.53 14.29 14.70
N VAL A 85 -2.64 14.98 13.99
CA VAL A 85 -2.73 16.44 13.73
C VAL A 85 -3.16 16.79 12.29
N LEU A 86 -2.76 15.98 11.30
CA LEU A 86 -3.02 16.29 9.90
C LEU A 86 -4.51 16.43 9.53
N PRO A 87 -5.46 15.63 10.05
CA PRO A 87 -6.88 15.83 9.74
C PRO A 87 -7.38 17.25 10.06
N GLY A 88 -6.92 17.83 11.18
CA GLY A 88 -7.21 19.22 11.55
C GLY A 88 -6.51 20.24 10.66
N ALA A 89 -5.20 20.07 10.46
CA ALA A 89 -4.38 20.94 9.62
C ALA A 89 -4.86 21.01 8.15
N LEU A 90 -5.19 19.85 7.58
CA LEU A 90 -5.72 19.72 6.22
C LEU A 90 -7.11 20.34 6.09
N LYS A 91 -8.02 20.08 7.05
CA LYS A 91 -9.33 20.74 7.10
C LYS A 91 -9.20 22.26 7.15
N ASN A 92 -8.32 22.78 8.00
CA ASN A 92 -8.09 24.23 8.13
C ASN A 92 -7.69 24.87 6.80
N VAL A 93 -6.82 24.21 6.01
CA VAL A 93 -6.39 24.70 4.68
C VAL A 93 -7.46 24.51 3.60
N SER A 94 -8.25 23.44 3.64
CA SER A 94 -9.38 23.27 2.72
C SER A 94 -10.44 24.37 2.89
N GLU A 95 -10.73 24.76 4.13
CA GLU A 95 -11.72 25.79 4.46
C GLU A 95 -11.18 27.22 4.27
N ASN A 96 -9.92 27.49 4.64
CA ASN A 96 -9.39 28.84 4.76
C ASN A 96 -8.27 29.19 3.75
N GLY A 97 -7.70 28.22 3.06
CA GLY A 97 -6.53 28.40 2.18
C GLY A 97 -6.85 29.00 0.82
N ASP A 98 -5.79 29.33 0.08
CA ASP A 98 -5.87 29.61 -1.35
C ASP A 98 -6.01 28.31 -2.16
N ASP A 99 -6.27 28.41 -3.47
CA ASP A 99 -6.51 27.22 -4.30
C ASP A 99 -5.25 26.36 -4.49
N ARG A 100 -4.03 26.93 -4.30
CA ARG A 100 -2.80 26.15 -4.17
C ARG A 100 -2.80 25.33 -2.89
N GLY A 101 -3.09 25.95 -1.74
CA GLY A 101 -3.19 25.28 -0.45
C GLY A 101 -4.22 24.17 -0.45
N LYS A 102 -5.45 24.43 -0.92
CA LYS A 102 -6.50 23.41 -1.10
C LYS A 102 -6.00 22.24 -1.94
N LYS A 103 -5.36 22.52 -3.09
CA LYS A 103 -4.83 21.48 -4.00
C LYS A 103 -3.69 20.66 -3.39
N VAL A 104 -2.84 21.26 -2.55
CA VAL A 104 -1.80 20.53 -1.80
C VAL A 104 -2.42 19.71 -0.67
N ALA A 105 -3.38 20.28 0.07
CA ALA A 105 -4.09 19.58 1.13
C ALA A 105 -4.85 18.35 0.61
N SER A 106 -5.65 18.46 -0.46
CA SER A 106 -6.36 17.31 -1.04
C SER A 106 -5.42 16.21 -1.52
N ARG A 107 -4.29 16.57 -2.17
CA ARG A 107 -3.26 15.61 -2.58
C ARG A 107 -2.62 14.88 -1.39
N LEU A 108 -2.29 15.62 -0.34
CA LEU A 108 -1.63 15.08 0.85
C LEU A 108 -2.59 14.17 1.64
N ARG A 109 -3.85 14.59 1.77
CA ARG A 109 -4.93 13.80 2.38
C ARG A 109 -5.08 12.46 1.66
N LEU A 110 -5.20 12.46 0.34
CA LEU A 110 -5.31 11.26 -0.50
C LEU A 110 -4.06 10.36 -0.42
N GLY A 111 -2.86 10.94 -0.41
CA GLY A 111 -1.60 10.21 -0.35
C GLY A 111 -1.25 9.60 1.02
N ILE A 112 -1.88 10.07 2.10
CA ILE A 112 -1.70 9.56 3.47
C ILE A 112 -2.80 8.59 3.85
N GLY A 113 -4.07 8.98 3.68
CA GLY A 113 -5.22 8.11 3.95
C GLY A 113 -5.42 7.02 2.90
N GLY A 114 -4.70 7.09 1.78
CA GLY A 114 -4.61 6.05 0.76
C GLY A 114 -5.99 5.64 0.23
N THR A 115 -6.14 4.34 -0.01
CA THR A 115 -7.39 3.73 -0.49
C THR A 115 -8.61 4.06 0.38
N ALA A 116 -8.47 4.16 1.71
CA ALA A 116 -9.58 4.52 2.59
C ALA A 116 -10.06 5.96 2.33
N GLU A 117 -9.14 6.92 2.16
CA GLU A 117 -9.49 8.31 1.87
C GLU A 117 -9.96 8.52 0.42
N ARG A 118 -9.51 7.70 -0.53
CA ARG A 118 -10.09 7.68 -1.88
C ARG A 118 -11.58 7.32 -1.84
N ILE A 119 -11.94 6.27 -1.11
CA ILE A 119 -13.33 5.86 -0.88
C ILE A 119 -14.13 6.97 -0.19
N VAL A 120 -13.60 7.54 0.92
CA VAL A 120 -14.28 8.63 1.65
C VAL A 120 -14.47 9.87 0.77
N SER A 121 -13.50 10.21 -0.07
CA SER A 121 -13.59 11.34 -1.00
C SER A 121 -14.67 11.11 -2.05
N ALA A 122 -14.71 9.94 -2.68
CA ALA A 122 -15.72 9.59 -3.69
C ALA A 122 -17.14 9.53 -3.09
N LEU A 123 -17.29 8.97 -1.88
CA LEU A 123 -18.55 8.98 -1.13
C LEU A 123 -18.98 10.40 -0.78
N HIS A 124 -18.04 11.27 -0.36
CA HIS A 124 -18.35 12.67 -0.08
C HIS A 124 -18.80 13.42 -1.33
N THR A 125 -18.22 13.16 -2.50
CA THR A 125 -18.70 13.72 -3.79
C THR A 125 -20.18 13.36 -4.02
N VAL A 126 -20.55 12.07 -3.93
CA VAL A 126 -21.96 11.62 -4.05
C VAL A 126 -22.88 12.29 -3.00
N LEU A 127 -22.39 12.52 -1.78
CA LEU A 127 -23.17 13.11 -0.68
C LEU A 127 -23.22 14.64 -0.67
N SER A 128 -22.41 15.34 -1.48
CA SER A 128 -22.29 16.81 -1.43
C SER A 128 -22.61 17.54 -2.75
N GLU A 129 -22.51 16.86 -3.89
CA GLU A 129 -22.87 17.45 -5.20
C GLU A 129 -24.33 17.22 -5.60
N GLN A 130 -24.99 16.22 -5.00
CA GLN A 130 -26.34 15.82 -5.39
C GLN A 130 -27.44 16.55 -4.61
N ALA A 131 -28.33 17.21 -5.37
CA ALA A 131 -29.73 17.33 -4.99
C ALA A 131 -30.36 15.92 -4.92
N ASP A 132 -31.44 15.79 -4.15
CA ASP A 132 -32.16 14.54 -3.87
C ASP A 132 -32.27 13.62 -5.11
N GLU A 133 -31.48 12.54 -5.07
CA GLU A 133 -31.30 11.60 -6.18
C GLU A 133 -32.59 10.87 -6.52
N ASP A 134 -33.39 10.55 -5.51
CA ASP A 134 -34.66 9.85 -5.66
C ASP A 134 -35.74 10.80 -6.18
N ALA A 135 -35.70 12.09 -5.79
CA ALA A 135 -36.58 13.12 -6.36
C ALA A 135 -36.28 13.40 -7.84
N ASP A 136 -35.02 13.52 -8.26
CA ASP A 136 -34.68 13.70 -9.67
C ASP A 136 -34.97 12.42 -10.50
N LEU A 137 -34.82 11.24 -9.90
CA LEU A 137 -35.20 9.96 -10.52
C LEU A 137 -36.73 9.79 -10.65
N GLU A 138 -37.52 10.10 -9.61
CA GLU A 138 -38.99 10.08 -9.69
C GLU A 138 -39.55 11.20 -10.57
N LYS A 139 -38.90 12.37 -10.65
CA LYS A 139 -39.24 13.37 -11.66
C LYS A 139 -39.04 12.79 -13.07
N CYS A 140 -37.88 12.19 -13.34
CA CYS A 140 -37.60 11.55 -14.64
C CYS A 140 -38.64 10.48 -14.99
N LYS A 141 -38.93 9.56 -14.05
CA LYS A 141 -39.99 8.54 -14.20
C LYS A 141 -41.37 9.17 -14.45
N THR A 142 -41.68 10.31 -13.84
CA THR A 142 -42.97 11.00 -14.00
C THR A 142 -43.11 11.62 -15.38
N SER A 143 -42.09 12.35 -15.87
CA SER A 143 -42.07 12.84 -17.26
C SER A 143 -42.18 11.69 -18.27
N MET A 144 -41.44 10.59 -18.08
CA MET A 144 -41.55 9.40 -18.93
C MET A 144 -42.97 8.79 -18.95
N ARG A 145 -43.61 8.67 -17.76
CA ARG A 145 -45.00 8.22 -17.63
C ARG A 145 -45.99 9.18 -18.31
N HIS A 146 -45.72 10.48 -18.30
CA HIS A 146 -46.58 11.47 -18.94
C HIS A 146 -46.48 11.41 -20.47
N VAL A 147 -45.27 11.42 -21.04
CA VAL A 147 -45.03 11.28 -22.49
C VAL A 147 -45.66 9.99 -23.04
N GLY A 148 -45.46 8.85 -22.38
CA GLY A 148 -46.07 7.57 -22.80
C GLY A 148 -47.61 7.51 -22.63
N LYS A 149 -48.21 8.44 -21.87
CA LYS A 149 -49.67 8.62 -21.85
C LYS A 149 -50.13 9.52 -23.01
N MET A 150 -49.40 10.61 -23.26
CA MET A 150 -49.67 11.56 -24.35
C MET A 150 -49.57 10.93 -25.73
N GLU A 151 -48.71 9.91 -25.92
CA GLU A 151 -48.56 9.14 -27.17
C GLU A 151 -49.92 8.75 -27.79
N LYS A 152 -50.82 8.20 -26.97
CA LYS A 152 -52.17 7.81 -27.41
C LYS A 152 -53.07 9.00 -27.76
N ASP A 153 -52.94 10.12 -27.05
CA ASP A 153 -53.71 11.33 -27.32
C ASP A 153 -53.21 12.06 -28.58
N VAL A 154 -51.90 11.97 -28.86
CA VAL A 154 -51.25 12.41 -30.10
C VAL A 154 -51.74 11.57 -31.28
N ASP A 155 -51.71 10.24 -31.21
CA ASP A 155 -52.28 9.37 -32.25
C ASP A 155 -53.76 9.70 -32.52
N SER A 156 -54.53 9.95 -31.45
CA SER A 156 -55.95 10.32 -31.49
C SER A 156 -56.22 11.74 -32.03
N ALA A 157 -55.18 12.59 -32.17
CA ALA A 157 -55.25 13.91 -32.79
C ALA A 157 -54.61 13.93 -34.20
N CYS A 158 -53.62 13.07 -34.46
CA CYS A 158 -52.98 12.87 -35.76
C CYS A 158 -53.92 12.18 -36.77
N SER A 159 -54.75 11.24 -36.29
CA SER A 159 -55.76 10.52 -37.08
C SER A 159 -56.96 11.36 -37.55
N LYS A 160 -57.09 12.61 -37.08
CA LYS A 160 -58.11 13.57 -37.52
C LYS A 160 -57.45 14.78 -38.18
N ALA A 161 -57.96 15.19 -39.35
CA ALA A 161 -57.56 16.47 -39.93
C ALA A 161 -57.95 17.63 -39.01
N GLU A 162 -57.07 18.62 -38.87
CA GLU A 162 -57.32 19.90 -38.17
C GLU A 162 -57.81 19.79 -36.70
N ASP A 163 -57.43 18.74 -35.96
CA ASP A 163 -57.76 18.63 -34.53
C ASP A 163 -57.08 19.76 -33.70
N PRO A 164 -57.84 20.64 -33.02
CA PRO A 164 -57.28 21.79 -32.31
C PRO A 164 -56.31 21.42 -31.17
N ARG A 165 -56.38 20.20 -30.65
CA ARG A 165 -55.51 19.73 -29.56
C ARG A 165 -54.05 19.56 -29.99
N ARG A 166 -53.77 19.51 -31.30
CA ARG A 166 -52.42 19.33 -31.88
C ARG A 166 -51.43 20.41 -31.41
N GLU A 167 -51.87 21.66 -31.26
CA GLU A 167 -51.00 22.76 -30.81
C GLU A 167 -50.66 22.61 -29.32
N VAL A 168 -51.67 22.35 -28.48
CA VAL A 168 -51.53 22.17 -27.02
C VAL A 168 -50.62 20.97 -26.70
N LEU A 169 -50.87 19.82 -27.34
CA LEU A 169 -50.03 18.62 -27.19
C LEU A 169 -48.58 18.87 -27.67
N CYS A 170 -48.38 19.72 -28.68
CA CYS A 170 -47.05 20.10 -29.18
C CYS A 170 -46.31 21.03 -28.21
N THR A 171 -47.01 21.88 -27.44
CA THR A 171 -46.39 22.65 -26.35
C THR A 171 -46.08 21.77 -25.13
N GLU A 172 -47.02 20.95 -24.67
CA GLU A 172 -46.83 20.07 -23.52
C GLU A 172 -45.70 19.05 -23.75
N LEU A 173 -45.58 18.48 -24.97
CA LEU A 173 -44.48 17.59 -25.32
C LEU A 173 -43.11 18.28 -25.29
N LYS A 174 -43.00 19.56 -25.67
CA LYS A 174 -41.74 20.31 -25.61
C LYS A 174 -41.33 20.58 -24.17
N ASP A 175 -42.29 20.90 -23.31
CA ASP A 175 -42.03 21.12 -21.88
C ASP A 175 -41.62 19.82 -21.19
N GLU A 176 -42.23 18.68 -21.52
CA GLU A 176 -41.77 17.37 -21.02
C GLU A 176 -40.44 16.92 -21.62
N GLU A 177 -40.16 17.19 -22.91
CA GLU A 177 -38.86 16.94 -23.51
C GLU A 177 -37.75 17.75 -22.83
N ALA A 178 -38.01 19.03 -22.52
CA ALA A 178 -37.08 19.90 -21.79
C ALA A 178 -36.89 19.43 -20.33
N ASN A 179 -37.96 19.04 -19.64
CA ASN A 179 -37.88 18.46 -18.30
C ASN A 179 -37.07 17.17 -18.29
N MET A 180 -37.33 16.25 -19.24
CA MET A 180 -36.65 14.96 -19.34
C MET A 180 -35.16 15.13 -19.70
N LYS A 181 -34.80 16.02 -20.63
CA LYS A 181 -33.40 16.40 -20.91
C LYS A 181 -32.66 16.86 -19.65
N LYS A 182 -33.27 17.75 -18.87
CA LYS A 182 -32.70 18.26 -17.60
C LYS A 182 -32.54 17.17 -16.54
N CYS A 183 -33.47 16.22 -16.46
CA CYS A 183 -33.33 15.07 -15.55
C CYS A 183 -32.21 14.13 -16.00
N ILE A 184 -32.10 13.83 -17.30
CA ILE A 184 -31.03 13.00 -17.88
C ILE A 184 -29.65 13.61 -17.63
N GLU A 185 -29.50 14.93 -17.76
CA GLU A 185 -28.22 15.62 -17.51
C GLU A 185 -27.75 15.45 -16.06
N LYS A 186 -28.64 15.67 -15.08
CA LYS A 186 -28.35 15.39 -13.67
C LYS A 186 -28.04 13.92 -13.40
N LEU A 187 -28.86 13.00 -13.92
CA LEU A 187 -28.72 11.57 -13.69
C LEU A 187 -27.43 10.99 -14.28
N LYS A 188 -26.81 11.66 -15.28
CA LYS A 188 -25.46 11.34 -15.76
C LYS A 188 -24.36 11.75 -14.77
N VAL A 189 -24.49 12.87 -14.07
CA VAL A 189 -23.55 13.27 -13.01
C VAL A 189 -23.64 12.29 -11.83
N VAL A 190 -24.87 11.93 -11.44
CA VAL A 190 -25.16 10.84 -10.49
C VAL A 190 -24.47 9.53 -10.89
N GLU A 191 -24.62 9.12 -12.16
CA GLU A 191 -24.02 7.92 -12.72
C GLU A 191 -22.49 7.96 -12.66
N THR A 192 -21.85 9.05 -13.07
CA THR A 192 -20.38 9.19 -13.00
C THR A 192 -19.86 9.19 -11.57
N ASN A 193 -20.54 9.88 -10.65
CA ASN A 193 -20.13 9.96 -9.24
C ASN A 193 -20.26 8.60 -8.55
N ARG A 194 -21.35 7.86 -8.79
CA ARG A 194 -21.52 6.49 -8.27
C ARG A 194 -20.59 5.48 -8.95
N ALA A 195 -20.30 5.62 -10.24
CA ALA A 195 -19.33 4.78 -10.94
C ALA A 195 -17.90 4.92 -10.37
N ALA A 196 -17.50 6.15 -10.01
CA ALA A 196 -16.22 6.41 -9.36
C ALA A 196 -16.12 5.69 -7.99
N VAL A 197 -17.14 5.82 -7.12
CA VAL A 197 -17.22 5.08 -5.85
C VAL A 197 -17.09 3.57 -6.06
N VAL A 198 -17.78 3.01 -7.06
CA VAL A 198 -17.71 1.58 -7.39
C VAL A 198 -16.34 1.16 -7.92
N SER A 199 -15.57 2.05 -8.55
CA SER A 199 -14.18 1.76 -8.96
C SER A 199 -13.24 1.71 -7.76
N GLU A 200 -13.27 2.75 -6.91
CA GLU A 200 -12.42 2.83 -5.71
C GLU A 200 -12.65 1.66 -4.75
N LEU A 201 -13.91 1.25 -4.55
CA LEU A 201 -14.27 0.08 -3.74
C LEU A 201 -13.77 -1.25 -4.32
N LYS A 202 -13.71 -1.40 -5.66
CA LYS A 202 -13.18 -2.60 -6.32
C LYS A 202 -11.67 -2.69 -6.21
N GLU A 203 -10.97 -1.58 -6.44
CA GLU A 203 -9.52 -1.52 -6.24
C GLU A 203 -9.14 -1.83 -4.79
N ALA A 204 -9.90 -1.30 -3.83
CA ALA A 204 -9.72 -1.60 -2.41
C ALA A 204 -9.90 -3.08 -2.07
N LEU A 205 -10.95 -3.71 -2.61
CA LEU A 205 -11.17 -5.14 -2.42
C LEU A 205 -10.01 -5.97 -2.99
N GLN A 206 -9.56 -5.66 -4.21
CA GLN A 206 -8.44 -6.34 -4.86
C GLN A 206 -7.10 -6.16 -4.10
N GLU A 207 -6.86 -4.98 -3.53
CA GLU A 207 -5.71 -4.70 -2.65
C GLU A 207 -5.74 -5.59 -1.40
N GLN A 208 -6.90 -5.72 -0.74
CA GLN A 208 -7.05 -6.57 0.44
C GLN A 208 -6.97 -8.08 0.11
N GLU A 209 -7.52 -8.52 -1.01
CA GLU A 209 -7.42 -9.92 -1.47
C GLU A 209 -5.96 -10.33 -1.74
N SER A 210 -5.17 -9.42 -2.34
CA SER A 210 -3.74 -9.61 -2.60
C SER A 210 -2.91 -9.73 -1.31
N GLU A 211 -3.08 -8.80 -0.37
CA GLU A 211 -2.37 -8.84 0.91
C GLU A 211 -2.80 -10.02 1.80
N LEU A 212 -4.08 -10.43 1.74
CA LEU A 212 -4.57 -11.63 2.43
C LEU A 212 -3.91 -12.91 1.90
N GLU A 213 -3.75 -13.06 0.58
CA GLU A 213 -3.12 -14.25 -0.01
C GLU A 213 -1.60 -14.30 0.27
N LYS A 214 -0.95 -13.15 0.32
CA LYS A 214 0.43 -12.98 0.81
C LYS A 214 0.57 -13.40 2.28
N VAL A 215 -0.34 -12.98 3.16
CA VAL A 215 -0.36 -13.39 4.58
C VAL A 215 -0.59 -14.90 4.71
N ARG A 216 -1.55 -15.49 3.98
CA ARG A 216 -1.76 -16.95 3.94
C ARG A 216 -0.50 -17.72 3.50
N THR A 217 0.17 -17.23 2.46
CA THR A 217 1.41 -17.84 1.94
C THR A 217 2.53 -17.79 2.99
N GLN A 218 2.68 -16.67 3.71
CA GLN A 218 3.67 -16.54 4.80
C GLN A 218 3.32 -17.43 6.00
N LEU A 219 2.04 -17.55 6.36
CA LEU A 219 1.58 -18.42 7.44
C LEU A 219 1.89 -19.89 7.14
N GLN A 220 1.55 -20.38 5.94
CA GLN A 220 1.87 -21.76 5.52
C GLN A 220 3.38 -22.05 5.54
N LEU A 221 4.21 -21.07 5.16
CA LEU A 221 5.67 -21.19 5.25
C LEU A 221 6.15 -21.27 6.70
N ALA A 222 5.60 -20.43 7.58
CA ALA A 222 5.92 -20.45 9.01
C ALA A 222 5.50 -21.76 9.69
N GLU A 223 4.29 -22.27 9.39
CA GLU A 223 3.81 -23.57 9.86
C GLU A 223 4.72 -24.72 9.42
N ALA A 224 5.12 -24.74 8.13
CA ALA A 224 6.07 -25.73 7.61
C ALA A 224 7.45 -25.64 8.29
N MET A 225 7.95 -24.43 8.57
CA MET A 225 9.21 -24.22 9.30
C MET A 225 9.12 -24.66 10.77
N VAL A 226 8.01 -24.38 11.47
CA VAL A 226 7.79 -24.85 12.84
C VAL A 226 7.70 -26.37 12.89
N HIS A 227 7.03 -26.99 11.92
CA HIS A 227 6.95 -28.44 11.80
C HIS A 227 8.32 -29.08 11.53
N GLU A 228 9.12 -28.53 10.62
CA GLU A 228 10.48 -29.04 10.35
C GLU A 228 11.44 -28.80 11.53
N ALA A 229 11.38 -27.65 12.19
CA ALA A 229 12.12 -27.42 13.44
C ALA A 229 11.73 -28.43 14.53
N SER A 230 10.45 -28.79 14.64
CA SER A 230 9.98 -29.85 15.55
C SER A 230 10.56 -31.22 15.18
N ASN A 231 10.65 -31.53 13.89
CA ASN A 231 11.29 -32.76 13.39
C ASN A 231 12.80 -32.77 13.62
N MET A 232 13.49 -31.64 13.49
CA MET A 232 14.90 -31.51 13.88
C MET A 232 15.11 -31.78 15.37
N GLN A 233 14.22 -31.27 16.24
CA GLN A 233 14.25 -31.59 17.67
C GLN A 233 14.00 -33.07 17.96
N ARG A 234 13.08 -33.75 17.25
CA ARG A 234 12.87 -35.20 17.37
C ARG A 234 14.12 -35.99 16.97
N ARG A 235 14.74 -35.64 15.85
CA ARG A 235 16.00 -36.25 15.37
C ARG A 235 17.12 -36.12 16.40
N LEU A 236 17.26 -34.97 17.06
CA LEU A 236 18.24 -34.76 18.14
C LEU A 236 17.96 -35.59 19.41
N LYS A 237 16.72 -36.06 19.59
CA LYS A 237 16.30 -36.97 20.68
C LYS A 237 16.28 -38.45 20.29
N ASN A 238 16.63 -38.79 19.04
CA ASN A 238 16.44 -40.11 18.42
C ASN A 238 14.96 -40.56 18.34
N GLU A 239 14.00 -39.62 18.34
CA GLU A 239 12.59 -39.89 18.08
C GLU A 239 12.29 -39.97 16.56
N PRO A 240 11.30 -40.77 16.13
CA PRO A 240 10.90 -40.84 14.73
C PRO A 240 10.26 -39.53 14.24
N THR A 241 10.63 -39.12 13.03
CA THR A 241 10.11 -37.97 12.30
C THR A 241 8.61 -38.12 11.99
N ILE A 242 7.82 -37.07 12.17
CA ILE A 242 6.41 -37.04 11.76
C ILE A 242 6.29 -36.36 10.39
N PRO A 243 5.63 -36.97 9.38
CA PRO A 243 5.31 -36.30 8.12
C PRO A 243 4.21 -35.24 8.30
N LEU A 244 4.32 -34.12 7.59
CA LEU A 244 3.33 -33.03 7.65
C LEU A 244 1.93 -33.55 7.24
N PRO A 245 0.87 -33.29 8.04
CA PRO A 245 -0.50 -33.64 7.67
C PRO A 245 -0.90 -33.00 6.33
N LYS A 246 -1.47 -33.79 5.42
CA LYS A 246 -2.02 -33.28 4.16
C LYS A 246 -3.38 -32.63 4.41
N SER A 247 -3.40 -31.32 4.61
CA SER A 247 -4.63 -30.53 4.71
C SER A 247 -5.46 -30.64 3.41
N ALA A 248 -6.52 -31.42 3.44
CA ALA A 248 -7.62 -31.35 2.49
C ALA A 248 -8.65 -30.30 2.95
N SER A 249 -9.53 -29.86 2.05
CA SER A 249 -10.38 -28.65 2.17
C SER A 249 -9.56 -27.35 2.00
N SER A 250 -9.71 -26.52 0.96
CA SER A 250 -10.80 -26.25 0.00
C SER A 250 -12.03 -25.52 0.56
N VAL A 251 -11.96 -24.19 0.55
CA VAL A 251 -13.15 -23.32 0.47
C VAL A 251 -12.97 -22.39 -0.74
N GLU A 252 -13.70 -22.67 -1.82
CA GLU A 252 -13.86 -21.77 -2.98
C GLU A 252 -14.62 -20.49 -2.55
N PRO A 253 -14.34 -19.36 -3.20
CA PRO A 253 -15.40 -18.72 -3.98
C PRO A 253 -15.31 -19.04 -5.48
N ARG A 254 -16.34 -19.72 -5.98
CA ARG A 254 -16.41 -20.32 -7.32
C ARG A 254 -16.87 -19.35 -8.39
N LYS A 255 -16.03 -19.01 -9.40
CA LYS A 255 -16.57 -18.65 -10.73
C LYS A 255 -15.64 -18.83 -11.93
N VAL A 256 -15.93 -19.90 -12.70
CA VAL A 256 -15.85 -20.02 -14.17
C VAL A 256 -14.49 -19.76 -14.84
N LEU A 257 -13.84 -20.88 -15.20
CA LEU A 257 -13.07 -20.99 -16.44
C LEU A 257 -14.02 -21.23 -17.63
N SER A 258 -13.63 -20.77 -18.82
CA SER A 258 -14.13 -21.29 -20.10
C SER A 258 -13.06 -22.12 -20.81
N ASN A 259 -13.46 -22.97 -21.78
CA ASN A 259 -12.56 -23.89 -22.47
C ASN A 259 -11.48 -23.15 -23.29
N GLY A 260 -10.25 -23.63 -23.43
CA GLY A 260 -9.63 -24.83 -22.83
C GLY A 260 -8.92 -25.73 -23.85
N GLN A 261 -7.94 -26.52 -23.40
CA GLN A 261 -7.39 -27.65 -24.16
C GLN A 261 -6.72 -28.64 -23.19
N VAL A 262 -7.03 -29.93 -23.31
CA VAL A 262 -6.42 -30.99 -22.49
C VAL A 262 -5.34 -31.67 -23.32
N LYS A 263 -4.09 -31.67 -22.82
CA LYS A 263 -3.25 -32.87 -22.83
C LYS A 263 -2.05 -32.79 -21.87
N GLU A 264 -2.04 -33.74 -20.93
CA GLU A 264 -0.90 -34.68 -20.79
C GLU A 264 0.46 -34.12 -20.33
N GLN A 265 0.58 -33.87 -19.02
CA GLN A 265 1.75 -34.31 -18.24
C GLN A 265 1.39 -34.48 -16.76
N GLN A 266 1.69 -35.66 -16.18
CA GLN A 266 1.55 -35.90 -14.73
C GLN A 266 2.72 -35.24 -13.98
N LYS A 267 2.65 -33.92 -13.76
CA LYS A 267 3.53 -33.26 -12.79
C LYS A 267 3.05 -33.56 -11.37
N THR A 268 3.82 -34.35 -10.63
CA THR A 268 3.66 -34.58 -9.19
C THR A 268 3.54 -33.24 -8.44
N ALA A 269 2.79 -33.17 -7.34
CA ALA A 269 2.60 -31.91 -6.59
C ALA A 269 3.92 -31.22 -6.19
N ALA A 270 5.00 -31.98 -5.95
CA ALA A 270 6.34 -31.45 -5.71
C ALA A 270 6.91 -30.69 -6.93
N ALA A 271 6.65 -31.14 -8.16
CA ALA A 271 7.07 -30.44 -9.37
C ALA A 271 6.26 -29.14 -9.59
N ILE A 272 4.96 -29.14 -9.26
CA ILE A 272 4.12 -27.93 -9.32
C ILE A 272 4.57 -26.90 -8.25
N LEU A 273 4.94 -27.35 -7.05
CA LEU A 273 5.56 -26.50 -6.03
C LEU A 273 6.92 -25.96 -6.48
N MET A 274 7.79 -26.80 -7.06
CA MET A 274 9.08 -26.37 -7.62
C MET A 274 8.91 -25.34 -8.75
N ASP A 275 7.97 -25.55 -9.68
CA ASP A 275 7.65 -24.56 -10.73
C ASP A 275 7.17 -23.23 -10.12
N LYS A 276 6.32 -23.26 -9.08
CA LYS A 276 5.82 -22.03 -8.43
C LYS A 276 6.90 -21.31 -7.60
N ILE A 277 7.81 -22.05 -6.96
CA ILE A 277 8.99 -21.54 -6.24
C ILE A 277 10.02 -20.96 -7.23
N ALA A 278 10.18 -21.57 -8.41
CA ALA A 278 11.05 -21.09 -9.47
C ALA A 278 10.47 -19.85 -10.19
N ALA A 279 9.15 -19.79 -10.40
CA ALA A 279 8.49 -18.62 -10.97
C ALA A 279 8.52 -17.39 -10.03
N SER A 280 8.59 -17.62 -8.71
CA SER A 280 8.79 -16.57 -7.72
C SER A 280 10.25 -16.09 -7.71
N SER A 281 10.49 -14.94 -8.33
CA SER A 281 11.82 -14.30 -8.41
C SER A 281 12.47 -14.05 -7.03
N ASN A 282 11.67 -13.78 -5.99
CA ASN A 282 12.15 -13.56 -4.63
C ASN A 282 12.76 -14.84 -4.01
N SER A 283 12.11 -16.00 -4.20
CA SER A 283 12.65 -17.28 -3.71
C SER A 283 13.91 -17.71 -4.45
N GLN A 284 14.09 -17.36 -5.73
CA GLN A 284 15.37 -17.56 -6.42
C GLN A 284 16.52 -16.80 -5.74
N GLN A 285 16.32 -15.53 -5.40
CA GLN A 285 17.35 -14.70 -4.73
C GLN A 285 17.70 -15.24 -3.34
N ILE A 286 16.72 -15.68 -2.56
CA ILE A 286 16.93 -16.28 -1.23
C ILE A 286 17.74 -17.58 -1.37
N LEU A 287 17.42 -18.44 -2.34
CA LEU A 287 18.08 -19.74 -2.53
C LEU A 287 19.51 -19.57 -3.06
N GLN A 288 19.75 -18.63 -3.98
CA GLN A 288 21.11 -18.25 -4.42
C GLN A 288 21.94 -17.64 -3.27
N SER A 289 21.34 -16.78 -2.45
CA SER A 289 21.97 -16.22 -1.24
C SER A 289 22.36 -17.30 -0.23
N ALA A 290 21.51 -18.31 -0.04
CA ALA A 290 21.80 -19.46 0.83
C ALA A 290 22.95 -20.31 0.27
N LEU A 291 22.89 -20.72 -1.02
CA LEU A 291 23.93 -21.54 -1.64
C LEU A 291 25.29 -20.83 -1.67
N SER A 292 25.32 -19.53 -1.96
CA SER A 292 26.56 -18.73 -1.92
C SER A 292 27.18 -18.67 -0.53
N LYS A 293 26.37 -18.59 0.54
CA LYS A 293 26.84 -18.67 1.93
C LYS A 293 27.37 -20.06 2.29
N PHE A 294 26.69 -21.14 1.88
CA PHE A 294 27.18 -22.50 2.13
C PHE A 294 28.53 -22.77 1.45
N ALA A 295 28.68 -22.38 0.18
CA ALA A 295 29.95 -22.51 -0.54
C ALA A 295 31.09 -21.69 0.12
N ALA A 296 30.79 -20.49 0.65
CA ALA A 296 31.76 -19.68 1.38
C ALA A 296 32.18 -20.30 2.72
N GLU A 297 31.26 -20.93 3.46
CA GLU A 297 31.55 -21.55 4.75
C GLU A 297 32.32 -22.89 4.58
N GLU A 298 32.05 -23.64 3.51
CA GLU A 298 32.78 -24.88 3.17
C GLU A 298 34.24 -24.58 2.73
N ALA A 299 34.45 -23.53 1.94
CA ALA A 299 35.78 -23.04 1.57
C ALA A 299 36.59 -22.53 2.78
N LYS A 300 35.92 -22.01 3.81
CA LYS A 300 36.53 -21.54 5.07
C LYS A 300 36.94 -22.72 5.96
N ASN A 301 36.04 -23.69 6.18
CA ASN A 301 36.28 -24.83 7.07
C ASN A 301 37.30 -25.85 6.53
N SER A 302 37.59 -25.85 5.23
CA SER A 302 38.63 -26.69 4.62
C SER A 302 40.08 -26.22 4.87
N SER A 303 40.28 -25.10 5.58
CA SER A 303 41.61 -24.51 5.80
C SER A 303 42.32 -24.90 7.13
N GLU A 304 41.59 -25.41 8.14
CA GLU A 304 42.13 -25.59 9.50
C GLU A 304 42.72 -26.98 9.82
N THR A 305 43.37 -27.68 8.87
CA THR A 305 44.07 -28.96 9.17
C THR A 305 45.46 -29.17 8.52
N ARG A 306 46.43 -28.27 8.76
CA ARG A 306 47.86 -28.68 8.96
C ARG A 306 48.79 -27.58 9.48
N SER A 307 49.71 -27.97 10.36
CA SER A 307 50.69 -27.07 11.00
C SER A 307 52.10 -27.11 10.36
N ASP A 308 52.83 -26.00 10.53
CA ASP A 308 54.28 -25.93 10.78
C ASP A 308 55.32 -26.43 9.74
N LYS A 309 56.01 -25.49 9.06
CA LYS A 309 57.37 -25.02 9.48
C LYS A 309 58.06 -23.96 8.59
N ARG A 310 58.64 -22.95 9.27
CA ARG A 310 59.94 -22.26 9.03
C ARG A 310 60.28 -21.48 7.72
N GLN A 311 60.54 -20.17 7.96
CA GLN A 311 61.77 -19.40 7.60
C GLN A 311 62.01 -18.78 6.20
N LYS A 312 61.85 -17.44 6.15
CA LYS A 312 62.93 -16.39 6.13
C LYS A 312 63.38 -15.73 4.79
N THR A 313 63.43 -14.38 4.87
CA THR A 313 64.26 -13.36 4.16
C THR A 313 63.88 -12.81 2.76
N ASP A 314 64.01 -11.46 2.69
CA ASP A 314 64.29 -10.51 1.58
C ASP A 314 63.40 -10.51 0.29
N GLN A 315 62.87 -9.41 -0.28
CA GLN A 315 63.06 -7.93 -0.31
C GLN A 315 63.84 -7.38 -1.54
N LEU A 316 63.30 -6.27 -2.12
CA LEU A 316 63.81 -5.37 -3.20
C LEU A 316 63.69 -5.76 -4.70
N SER A 317 62.99 -4.89 -5.46
CA SER A 317 63.46 -4.14 -6.68
C SER A 317 63.89 -4.86 -7.99
N GLN A 318 63.77 -4.30 -9.22
CA GLN A 318 63.09 -3.07 -9.73
C GLN A 318 62.97 -3.02 -11.30
N VAL A 319 61.77 -2.72 -11.82
CA VAL A 319 61.43 -1.96 -13.07
C VAL A 319 61.99 -2.46 -14.47
N PRO A 320 61.97 -1.73 -15.66
CA PRO A 320 61.33 -2.29 -16.88
C PRO A 320 62.10 -2.14 -18.25
N SER A 321 61.43 -2.46 -19.37
CA SER A 321 61.43 -1.66 -20.63
C SER A 321 60.17 -1.99 -21.48
N VAL A 322 59.32 -1.09 -22.00
CA VAL A 322 59.40 -0.20 -23.21
C VAL A 322 59.76 -1.02 -24.48
N ILE A 323 59.06 -0.97 -25.65
CA ILE A 323 58.72 0.16 -26.54
C ILE A 323 57.45 -0.09 -27.43
N ASN A 324 56.71 0.98 -27.74
CA ASN A 324 55.84 1.33 -28.90
C ASN A 324 55.81 0.41 -30.16
N ALA A 325 54.80 0.36 -31.05
CA ALA A 325 53.39 0.82 -31.15
C ALA A 325 52.82 0.24 -32.50
N ALA A 326 51.76 0.67 -33.23
CA ALA A 326 50.85 1.83 -33.19
C ALA A 326 49.51 1.61 -33.95
N ALA A 327 48.56 2.52 -33.72
CA ALA A 327 47.35 2.92 -34.47
C ALA A 327 46.80 2.11 -35.68
N PHE A 328 45.55 1.63 -35.53
CA PHE A 328 44.45 1.95 -36.47
C PHE A 328 43.11 1.96 -35.70
N VAL A 329 42.11 2.74 -36.14
CA VAL A 329 40.84 2.97 -35.42
C VAL A 329 39.68 3.04 -36.44
N PRO A 330 38.55 2.36 -36.18
CA PRO A 330 37.31 3.11 -35.98
C PRO A 330 36.35 2.55 -34.89
N MET A 331 35.80 3.48 -34.11
CA MET A 331 34.45 3.46 -33.49
C MET A 331 34.11 2.37 -32.44
N PRO A 332 33.91 2.73 -31.15
CA PRO A 332 33.46 1.80 -30.10
C PRO A 332 31.94 1.60 -30.09
N GLN A 333 31.49 0.37 -29.83
CA GLN A 333 30.10 0.07 -29.45
C GLN A 333 29.90 0.07 -27.93
N VAL A 334 28.66 0.28 -27.49
CA VAL A 334 28.31 0.52 -26.09
C VAL A 334 28.16 -0.78 -25.31
N VAL A 335 28.91 -0.93 -24.20
CA VAL A 335 28.67 -1.95 -23.17
C VAL A 335 28.77 -1.28 -21.80
N ALA A 336 27.76 -1.47 -20.95
CA ALA A 336 27.68 -0.81 -19.65
C ALA A 336 28.50 -1.54 -18.57
N THR A 337 29.22 -0.79 -17.75
CA THR A 337 29.89 -1.30 -16.54
C THR A 337 29.12 -0.89 -15.28
N THR A 338 28.61 -1.87 -14.54
CA THR A 338 28.00 -1.66 -13.21
C THR A 338 29.01 -2.01 -12.12
N ALA A 339 29.68 -0.99 -11.57
CA ALA A 339 30.58 -1.18 -10.43
C ALA A 339 29.77 -1.36 -9.13
N GLN A 340 29.87 -2.54 -8.50
CA GLN A 340 29.31 -2.75 -7.16
C GLN A 340 30.21 -2.08 -6.11
N GLN A 341 29.64 -1.20 -5.28
CA GLN A 341 30.27 -0.76 -4.04
C GLN A 341 29.83 -1.66 -2.88
N GLN A 342 30.80 -2.01 -2.02
CA GLN A 342 30.62 -2.93 -0.90
C GLN A 342 30.69 -2.17 0.44
N PRO A 343 29.59 -2.06 1.21
CA PRO A 343 29.64 -1.51 2.56
C PRO A 343 30.32 -2.48 3.53
N GLN A 344 31.20 -1.96 4.39
CA GLN A 344 31.86 -2.73 5.46
C GLN A 344 30.92 -2.89 6.67
N ALA A 345 30.89 -4.07 7.27
CA ALA A 345 30.16 -4.32 8.52
C ALA A 345 31.06 -4.04 9.74
N ILE A 346 30.59 -3.18 10.65
CA ILE A 346 31.27 -2.93 11.92
C ILE A 346 30.81 -3.97 12.95
N LEU A 347 31.77 -4.67 13.55
CA LEU A 347 31.53 -5.70 14.55
C LEU A 347 31.15 -5.08 15.90
N VAL A 348 29.90 -5.28 16.35
CA VAL A 348 29.47 -4.94 17.71
C VAL A 348 29.55 -6.19 18.59
N GLN A 349 30.39 -6.13 19.61
CA GLN A 349 30.67 -7.24 20.53
C GLN A 349 29.75 -7.16 21.76
N GLN A 350 28.92 -8.18 22.01
CA GLN A 350 28.08 -8.26 23.20
C GLN A 350 28.75 -9.08 24.30
N ALA A 351 28.66 -8.60 25.55
CA ALA A 351 29.11 -9.32 26.74
C ALA A 351 27.97 -10.16 27.33
N PRO A 352 28.25 -11.31 27.97
CA PRO A 352 27.23 -12.17 28.56
C PRO A 352 26.72 -11.62 29.89
N MET A 353 25.42 -11.80 30.17
CA MET A 353 24.81 -11.56 31.48
C MET A 353 24.14 -12.83 32.01
N GLN A 354 24.01 -12.90 33.34
CA GLN A 354 23.75 -14.14 34.07
C GLN A 354 22.27 -14.56 34.07
N SER A 355 22.06 -15.85 34.33
CA SER A 355 20.76 -16.50 34.45
C SER A 355 19.94 -16.04 35.66
N GLN A 356 18.64 -15.83 35.45
CA GLN A 356 17.62 -15.90 36.51
C GLN A 356 16.45 -16.81 36.11
N ALA A 357 15.74 -17.32 37.11
CA ALA A 357 14.67 -18.32 36.97
C ALA A 357 13.32 -17.68 36.54
N PRO A 358 12.39 -18.46 35.96
CA PRO A 358 11.14 -17.92 35.41
C PRO A 358 10.11 -17.55 36.50
N ALA A 359 9.39 -16.45 36.27
CA ALA A 359 8.19 -16.06 37.01
C ALA A 359 6.93 -16.26 36.16
N SER A 360 5.80 -16.52 36.82
CA SER A 360 4.54 -16.94 36.19
C SER A 360 3.87 -15.85 35.35
N GLN A 361 3.30 -16.22 34.19
CA GLN A 361 2.33 -15.37 33.47
C GLN A 361 0.91 -15.55 34.02
N PRO A 362 0.07 -14.49 34.03
CA PRO A 362 -1.35 -14.59 34.35
C PRO A 362 -2.17 -15.18 33.20
N GLN A 363 -3.17 -15.99 33.54
CA GLN A 363 -3.99 -16.73 32.59
C GLN A 363 -5.21 -15.90 32.16
N TYR A 364 -5.23 -15.41 30.90
CA TYR A 364 -6.40 -14.74 30.34
C TYR A 364 -7.51 -15.76 30.03
N ASN A 365 -8.57 -15.74 30.82
CA ASN A 365 -9.68 -16.67 30.70
C ASN A 365 -10.78 -16.09 29.80
N ILE A 366 -10.90 -16.59 28.56
CA ILE A 366 -11.96 -16.18 27.62
C ILE A 366 -13.22 -16.99 27.91
N TYR A 367 -14.36 -16.31 28.03
CA TYR A 367 -15.66 -16.94 28.25
C TYR A 367 -16.02 -17.92 27.12
N GLN A 368 -16.15 -19.20 27.44
CA GLN A 368 -16.89 -20.15 26.63
C GLN A 368 -18.38 -20.08 27.01
N ALA A 369 -19.24 -19.77 26.03
CA ALA A 369 -20.69 -19.84 26.20
C ALA A 369 -21.18 -21.28 25.94
N SER A 370 -21.83 -21.89 26.92
CA SER A 370 -22.44 -23.22 26.77
C SER A 370 -23.80 -23.14 26.05
N PRO A 371 -24.13 -24.07 25.14
CA PRO A 371 -25.41 -24.08 24.44
C PRO A 371 -26.52 -24.67 25.34
N SER A 372 -27.42 -23.81 25.82
CA SER A 372 -28.64 -24.24 26.54
C SER A 372 -29.76 -24.59 25.56
N SER A 373 -30.44 -25.71 25.79
CA SER A 373 -31.50 -26.25 24.93
C SER A 373 -32.79 -25.42 24.97
N LEU A 374 -33.23 -24.93 23.81
CA LEU A 374 -34.60 -24.43 23.63
C LEU A 374 -35.55 -25.63 23.47
N SER A 375 -36.22 -25.99 24.57
CA SER A 375 -37.39 -26.87 24.51
C SER A 375 -38.62 -26.04 24.14
N LEU A 376 -39.42 -26.49 23.17
CA LEU A 376 -40.74 -25.91 22.93
C LEU A 376 -41.71 -26.39 24.02
N SER A 377 -42.51 -25.46 24.53
CA SER A 377 -43.82 -25.75 25.12
C SER A 377 -44.84 -24.81 24.48
N LEU A 378 -45.71 -25.34 23.63
CA LEU A 378 -47.03 -24.74 23.39
C LEU A 378 -47.94 -25.22 24.51
N GLU A 379 -48.74 -24.33 25.09
CA GLU A 379 -50.05 -24.70 25.63
C GLU A 379 -51.00 -23.50 25.69
N VAL A 380 -52.20 -23.70 25.13
CA VAL A 380 -53.44 -22.89 25.17
C VAL A 380 -53.32 -21.41 24.79
#